data_AF-A0A8S2U8N8-F1
#
_entry.id   AF-A0A8S2U8N8-F1
#
_cell.length_a   1.000
_cell.length_b   1.000
_cell.length_c   1.000
_cell.angle_alpha   90.00
_cell.angle_beta   90.00
_cell.angle_gamma   90.00
#
_symmetry.space_group_name_H-M   'P 1'
#
loop_
_entity.id
_entity.type
_entity.pdbx_description
1 polymer ?
#
loop_
_entity_poly.entity_id
_entity_poly.type
_entity_poly.pdbx_seq_one_letter_code
_entity_poly.pdbx_strand_id
1 'polypeptide(L)'
;MASNTIIRQKYRKDFTLEFSRDRKSMSAYVTTTAKGVSSASQSANKMFVKGAPESVIDRCTHIRVGTQKVPMSPQIRQEIMK
;
A
#
# COMPACT_ATOMS: atom_id res chain seq x y z
N MET A 1 5.36 16.61 -11.14
CA MET A 1 4.95 15.53 -10.21
C MET A 1 3.51 15.12 -10.53
N ALA A 2 3.32 14.14 -11.43
CA ALA A 2 1.98 13.63 -11.75
C ALA A 2 1.41 12.94 -10.50
N SER A 3 0.63 13.68 -9.71
CA SER A 3 -0.09 13.12 -8.58
C SER A 3 -1.55 13.00 -8.97
N ASN A 4 -2.05 11.77 -8.89
CA ASN A 4 -3.43 11.44 -9.15
C ASN A 4 -4.35 12.27 -8.20
N THR A 5 -5.05 13.26 -8.75
CA THR A 5 -5.94 14.17 -8.01
C THR A 5 -6.99 13.41 -7.21
N ILE A 6 -7.49 12.29 -7.73
CA ILE A 6 -8.49 11.44 -7.07
C ILE A 6 -7.92 10.82 -5.78
N ILE A 7 -6.65 10.37 -5.80
CA ILE A 7 -5.99 9.83 -4.60
C ILE A 7 -5.83 10.92 -3.54
N ARG A 8 -5.46 12.14 -3.95
CA ARG A 8 -5.31 13.28 -3.03
C ARG A 8 -6.64 13.75 -2.44
N GLN A 9 -7.75 13.59 -3.16
CA GLN A 9 -9.09 13.88 -2.64
C GLN A 9 -9.54 12.84 -1.60
N LYS A 10 -9.17 11.56 -1.78
CA LYS A 10 -9.55 10.46 -0.88
C LYS A 10 -8.66 10.32 0.36
N TYR A 11 -7.40 10.71 0.25
CA TYR A 11 -6.39 10.51 1.27
C TYR A 11 -5.54 11.76 1.49
N ARG A 12 -5.40 12.16 2.75
CA ARG A 12 -4.45 13.16 3.20
C ARG A 12 -3.13 12.46 3.44
N LYS A 13 -2.07 12.92 2.77
CA LYS A 13 -0.70 12.46 3.05
C LYS A 13 -0.17 13.21 4.27
N ASP A 14 0.19 12.47 5.32
CA ASP A 14 0.74 13.08 6.53
C ASP A 14 2.26 13.19 6.44
N PHE A 15 2.94 12.10 6.08
CA PHE A 15 4.38 12.11 5.84
C PHE A 15 4.80 11.01 4.85
N THR A 16 6.03 11.15 4.35
CA THR A 16 6.68 10.16 3.49
C THR A 16 7.80 9.50 4.30
N LEU A 17 7.88 8.17 4.29
CA LEU A 17 9.11 7.46 4.62
C LEU A 17 9.92 7.37 3.33
N GLU A 18 10.95 8.20 3.24
CA GLU A 18 11.69 8.40 2.00
C GLU A 18 12.35 7.13 1.48
N PHE A 19 12.83 7.16 0.25
CA PHE A 19 13.57 6.02 -0.27
C PHE A 19 14.86 5.81 0.52
N SER A 20 15.17 4.55 0.83
CA SER A 20 16.54 4.16 1.21
C SER A 20 16.98 3.00 0.32
N ARG A 21 18.29 3.00 0.01
CA ARG A 21 18.95 1.95 -0.76
C ARG A 21 18.90 0.60 -0.04
N ASP A 22 18.95 0.58 1.29
CA ASP A 22 18.98 -0.66 2.08
C ASP A 22 17.67 -1.44 1.97
N ARG A 23 16.55 -0.71 2.04
CA ARG A 23 15.18 -1.28 1.92
C ARG A 23 14.60 -1.22 0.52
N LYS A 24 15.36 -0.69 -0.44
CA LYS A 24 14.99 -0.47 -1.86
C LYS A 24 13.53 -0.02 -2.08
N SER A 25 13.00 0.81 -1.19
CA SER A 25 11.59 1.19 -1.18
C SER A 25 11.33 2.50 -0.43
N MET A 26 10.20 3.12 -0.72
CA MET A 26 9.65 4.28 -0.02
C MET A 26 8.17 4.08 0.25
N SER A 27 7.61 4.82 1.20
CA SER A 27 6.18 4.76 1.49
C SER A 27 5.60 6.13 1.86
N ALA A 28 4.28 6.26 1.68
CA ALA A 28 3.53 7.43 2.12
C ALA A 28 2.51 6.97 3.16
N TYR A 29 2.58 7.57 4.35
CA TYR A 29 1.55 7.41 5.37
C TYR A 29 0.41 8.37 5.08
N VAL A 30 -0.82 7.83 5.05
CA VAL A 30 -2.01 8.59 4.72
C VAL A 30 -3.15 8.31 5.68
N THR A 31 -3.97 9.33 5.89
CA THR A 31 -5.23 9.26 6.62
C THR A 31 -6.39 9.53 5.66
N THR A 32 -7.48 8.78 5.78
CA THR A 32 -8.66 8.94 4.90
C THR A 32 -9.37 10.26 5.21
N THR A 33 -9.65 11.07 4.18
CA THR A 33 -10.25 12.41 4.32
C THR A 33 -11.78 12.41 4.43
N ALA A 34 -12.43 11.31 4.06
CA ALA A 34 -13.88 11.21 4.04
C ALA A 34 -14.46 11.07 5.46
N LYS A 35 -15.04 12.16 5.98
CA LYS A 35 -16.00 12.12 7.09
C LYS A 35 -17.28 11.44 6.58
N GLY A 36 -17.45 10.14 6.82
CA GLY A 36 -18.70 9.45 6.44
C GLY A 36 -18.65 7.94 6.26
N VAL A 37 -17.50 7.26 6.40
CA VAL A 37 -17.49 5.80 6.42
C VAL A 37 -17.47 5.31 7.86
N SER A 38 -18.66 5.30 8.47
CA SER A 38 -18.99 4.47 9.62
C SER A 38 -18.90 3.00 9.17
N SER A 39 -17.70 2.46 9.08
CA SER A 39 -17.53 1.02 8.97
C SER A 39 -16.31 0.63 9.77
N ALA A 40 -16.55 -0.08 10.86
CA ALA A 40 -15.57 -0.66 11.78
C ALA A 40 -14.62 -1.69 11.12
N SER A 41 -14.32 -1.55 9.83
CA SER A 41 -13.71 -2.56 8.96
C SER A 41 -12.55 -2.03 8.09
N GLN A 42 -12.41 -0.72 7.89
CA GLN A 42 -11.24 -0.16 7.20
C GLN A 42 -10.50 0.80 8.12
N SER A 43 -9.26 0.46 8.48
CA SER A 43 -8.38 1.33 9.25
C SER A 43 -8.35 2.73 8.61
N ALA A 44 -8.62 3.75 9.42
CA ALA A 44 -8.61 5.15 9.00
C ALA A 44 -7.27 5.55 8.36
N ASN A 45 -6.21 4.80 8.68
CA ASN A 45 -4.83 5.04 8.29
C ASN A 45 -4.34 3.94 7.34
N LYS A 46 -3.58 4.32 6.31
CA LYS A 46 -2.97 3.41 5.34
C LYS A 46 -1.54 3.84 5.03
N MET A 47 -0.71 2.89 4.62
CA MET A 47 0.62 3.15 4.10
C MET A 47 0.72 2.62 2.67
N PHE A 48 0.96 3.50 1.71
CA PHE A 48 1.18 3.12 0.31
C PHE A 48 2.67 2.97 0.06
N VAL A 49 3.11 1.78 -0.38
CA VAL A 49 4.53 1.42 -0.54
C VAL A 49 4.84 1.23 -2.02
N LYS A 50 6.01 1.71 -2.48
CA LYS A 50 6.58 1.40 -3.79
C LYS A 50 8.08 1.14 -3.66
N GLY A 51 8.63 0.25 -4.47
CA GLY A 51 10.04 -0.13 -4.41
C GLY A 51 10.39 -1.29 -5.33
N ALA A 52 11.58 -1.86 -5.14
CA ALA A 52 12.01 -3.07 -5.84
C ALA A 52 11.09 -4.26 -5.52
N PRO A 53 10.68 -5.05 -6.53
CA PRO A 53 9.71 -6.11 -6.36
C PRO A 53 10.15 -7.14 -5.31
N GLU A 54 11.42 -7.55 -5.32
CA GLU A 54 11.98 -8.53 -4.38
C GLU A 54 11.81 -8.06 -2.93
N SER A 55 12.14 -6.79 -2.66
CA SER A 55 12.13 -6.22 -1.31
C SER A 55 10.72 -5.88 -0.80
N VAL A 56 9.80 -5.56 -1.70
CA VAL A 56 8.41 -5.28 -1.33
C VAL A 56 7.64 -6.57 -1.12
N ILE A 57 7.74 -7.52 -2.05
CA ILE A 57 6.98 -8.77 -2.03
C ILE A 57 7.42 -9.66 -0.86
N ASP A 58 8.70 -9.67 -0.49
CA ASP A 58 9.18 -10.44 0.68
C ASP A 58 8.53 -10.01 2.00
N ARG A 59 8.05 -8.76 2.10
CA ARG A 59 7.35 -8.23 3.27
C ARG A 59 5.83 -8.33 3.19
N CYS A 60 5.29 -8.75 2.05
CA CYS A 60 3.86 -8.91 1.86
C CYS A 60 3.39 -10.22 2.51
N THR A 61 2.34 -10.17 3.32
CA THR A 61 1.68 -11.38 3.88
C THR A 61 0.35 -11.68 3.19
N HIS A 62 -0.17 -10.73 2.43
CA HIS A 62 -1.47 -10.80 1.78
C HIS A 62 -1.42 -10.15 0.40
N ILE A 63 -2.33 -10.58 -0.46
CA ILE A 63 -2.59 -9.99 -1.77
C ILE A 63 -3.99 -9.38 -1.81
N ARG A 64 -4.19 -8.47 -2.77
CA ARG A 64 -5.51 -7.91 -3.09
C ARG A 64 -6.03 -8.52 -4.39
N VAL A 65 -7.24 -9.06 -4.35
CA VAL A 65 -7.98 -9.53 -5.54
C VAL A 65 -9.27 -8.73 -5.60
N GLY A 66 -9.31 -7.71 -6.46
CA GLY A 66 -10.35 -6.69 -6.43
C GLY A 66 -10.40 -5.97 -5.08
N THR A 67 -11.51 -6.10 -4.36
CA THR A 67 -11.69 -5.53 -3.01
C THR A 67 -11.27 -6.47 -1.88
N GLN A 68 -11.05 -7.76 -2.16
CA GLN A 68 -10.78 -8.78 -1.15
C GLN A 68 -9.31 -8.84 -0.76
N LYS A 69 -9.02 -9.14 0.51
CA LYS A 69 -7.68 -9.39 1.06
C LYS A 69 -7.53 -10.89 1.29
N VAL A 70 -6.59 -11.52 0.61
CA VAL A 70 -6.36 -12.98 0.66
C VAL A 70 -4.93 -13.24 1.12
N PRO A 71 -4.67 -14.28 1.95
CA PRO A 71 -3.31 -14.66 2.34
C PRO A 71 -2.42 -14.95 1.13
N MET A 72 -1.14 -14.56 1.19
CA MET A 72 -0.18 -14.83 0.13
C MET A 72 0.38 -16.25 0.28
N SER A 73 0.12 -17.11 -0.72
CA SER A 73 0.73 -18.45 -0.76
C SER A 73 2.09 -18.43 -1.45
N PRO A 74 2.97 -19.42 -1.20
CA PRO A 74 4.26 -19.53 -1.89
C PRO A 74 4.13 -19.61 -3.42
N GLN A 75 3.09 -20.30 -3.91
CA GLN A 75 2.80 -20.43 -5.35
C GLN A 75 2.45 -19.08 -5.97
N ILE A 76 1.59 -18.30 -5.32
CA ILE A 76 1.23 -16.94 -5.76
C ILE A 76 2.45 -16.03 -5.73
N ARG A 77 3.26 -16.12 -4.66
CA ARG A 77 4.50 -15.34 -4.54
C ARG A 77 5.43 -15.64 -5.70
N GLN A 78 5.63 -16.91 -6.03
CA GLN A 78 6.49 -17.32 -7.14
C GLN A 78 5.94 -16.81 -8.47
N GLU A 79 4.62 -16.89 -8.70
CA GLU A 79 3.99 -16.39 -9.93
C GLU A 79 4.20 -14.88 -10.13
N ILE A 80 4.12 -14.09 -9.06
CA ILE A 80 4.34 -12.63 -9.14
C ILE A 80 5.83 -12.30 -9.40
N MET A 81 6.75 -13.18 -8.99
CA MET A 81 8.20 -13.00 -9.12
C MET A 81 8.79 -13.58 -10.42
N LYS A 82 7.98 -14.23 -11.26
CA LYS A 82 8.37 -14.65 -12.61
C LYS A 82 8.52 -13.44 -13.54
#